data_AF-A0A4R1WQ53-F1
#
_entry.id   AF-A0A4R1WQ53-F1
#
_cell.length_a   1.000
_cell.length_b   1.000
_cell.length_c   1.000
_cell.angle_alpha   90.00
_cell.angle_beta   90.00
_cell.angle_gamma   90.00
#
_symmetry.space_group_name_H-M   'P 1'
#
loop_
_entity.id
_entity.type
_entity.pdbx_description
1 polymer ?
#
loop_
_entity_poly.entity_id
_entity_poly.type
_entity_poly.pdbx_seq_one_letter_code
_entity_poly.pdbx_strand_id
1 'polypeptide(L)'
;MTTMDNHYEIMGRILAHLIKVGLRRVEFTEDDAYKILSNGIETDEDLPVIFADILRWMLEENLIRSGRIHLMMDSSYIFQDVQLTSRGIAAVQAKPTDPSLGESVEETVAGNNELDASTYTKIGSFVGGLMGGFTQALSG
;
A
#
# COMPACT_ATOMS: atom_id res chain seq x y z
N MET A 1 7.28 -17.23 -0.18
CA MET A 1 7.08 -15.78 0.03
C MET A 1 8.21 -15.30 0.91
N THR A 2 8.93 -14.26 0.50
CA THR A 2 9.95 -13.62 1.33
C THR A 2 9.30 -12.59 2.27
N THR A 3 10.01 -12.15 3.32
CA THR A 3 9.55 -11.05 4.18
C THR A 3 9.22 -9.80 3.36
N MET A 4 10.00 -9.51 2.32
CA MET A 4 9.75 -8.36 1.46
C MET A 4 8.51 -8.56 0.57
N ASP A 5 8.24 -9.79 0.11
CA ASP A 5 7.00 -10.09 -0.64
C ASP A 5 5.77 -9.83 0.25
N ASN A 6 5.83 -10.17 1.54
CA ASN A 6 4.76 -9.86 2.49
C ASN A 6 4.58 -8.34 2.63
N HIS A 7 5.67 -7.59 2.74
CA HIS A 7 5.60 -6.13 2.84
C HIS A 7 5.02 -5.49 1.58
N TYR A 8 5.39 -6.00 0.40
CA TYR A 8 4.80 -5.56 -0.87
C TYR A 8 3.32 -5.91 -0.95
N GLU A 9 2.90 -7.08 -0.47
CA GLU A 9 1.47 -7.42 -0.41
C GLU A 9 0.70 -6.42 0.47
N ILE A 10 1.19 -6.14 1.68
CA ILE A 10 0.57 -5.19 2.61
C ILE A 10 0.48 -3.80 1.95
N MET A 11 1.57 -3.32 1.37
CA MET A 11 1.61 -2.05 0.65
C MET A 11 0.59 -2.00 -0.50
N GLY A 12 0.51 -3.08 -1.28
CA GLY A 12 -0.45 -3.21 -2.39
C GLY A 12 -1.90 -3.15 -1.91
N ARG A 13 -2.21 -3.77 -0.77
CA ARG A 13 -3.55 -3.74 -0.16
C ARG A 13 -3.90 -2.34 0.38
N ILE A 14 -2.96 -1.66 1.03
CA ILE A 14 -3.14 -0.26 1.49
C ILE A 14 -3.42 0.65 0.28
N LEU A 15 -2.62 0.54 -0.78
CA LEU A 15 -2.79 1.33 -1.99
C LEU A 15 -4.13 1.06 -2.66
N ALA A 16 -4.53 -0.22 -2.78
CA ALA A 16 -5.82 -0.58 -3.35
C ALA A 16 -7.00 -0.01 -2.53
N HIS A 17 -6.91 -0.02 -1.20
CA HIS A 17 -7.88 0.62 -0.32
C HIS A 17 -7.98 2.12 -0.60
N LEU A 18 -6.83 2.81 -0.65
CA LEU A 18 -6.76 4.26 -0.90
C LEU A 18 -7.26 4.65 -2.29
N ILE A 19 -6.97 3.85 -3.32
CA ILE A 19 -7.49 4.06 -4.68
C ILE A 19 -9.02 3.97 -4.69
N LYS A 20 -9.59 2.95 -4.04
CA LYS A 20 -11.06 2.73 -4.00
C LYS A 20 -11.82 3.87 -3.32
N VAL A 21 -11.19 4.57 -2.38
CA VAL A 21 -11.78 5.75 -1.71
C VAL A 21 -11.40 7.08 -2.37
N GLY A 22 -10.50 7.05 -3.36
CA GLY A 22 -10.02 8.21 -4.09
C GLY A 22 -9.32 9.25 -3.20
N LEU A 23 -9.75 10.51 -3.30
CA LEU A 23 -9.21 11.61 -2.49
C LEU A 23 -9.87 11.75 -1.10
N ARG A 24 -10.68 10.78 -0.68
CA ARG A 24 -11.23 10.79 0.68
C ARG A 24 -10.12 10.49 1.68
N ARG A 25 -10.24 11.13 2.83
CA ARG A 25 -9.39 10.88 3.98
C ARG A 25 -9.89 9.64 4.71
N VAL A 26 -8.98 8.74 5.05
CA VAL A 26 -9.27 7.51 5.80
C VAL A 26 -8.49 7.46 7.09
N GLU A 27 -8.93 6.58 7.99
CA GLU A 27 -8.23 6.25 9.21
C GLU A 27 -7.66 4.85 9.07
N PHE A 28 -6.45 4.63 9.58
CA PHE A 28 -5.87 3.30 9.76
C PHE A 28 -5.54 3.08 11.23
N THR A 29 -6.03 1.96 11.74
CA THR A 29 -5.86 1.45 13.10
C THR A 29 -5.29 0.03 13.08
N GLU A 30 -4.97 -0.53 14.24
CA GLU A 30 -4.54 -1.93 14.35
C GLU A 30 -5.59 -2.92 13.81
N ASP A 31 -6.88 -2.64 14.04
CA ASP A 31 -7.98 -3.43 13.50
C ASP A 31 -7.93 -3.49 11.97
N ASP A 32 -7.52 -2.40 11.33
CA ASP A 32 -7.42 -2.34 9.87
C ASP A 32 -6.26 -3.19 9.36
N ALA A 33 -5.18 -3.36 10.13
CA ALA A 33 -4.13 -4.32 9.79
C ALA A 33 -4.72 -5.72 9.65
N TYR A 34 -5.62 -6.14 10.55
CA TYR A 34 -6.28 -7.45 10.42
C TYR A 34 -7.35 -7.48 9.32
N LYS A 35 -8.17 -6.42 9.17
CA LYS A 35 -9.27 -6.37 8.18
C LYS A 35 -8.78 -6.26 6.73
N ILE A 36 -7.73 -5.49 6.48
CA ILE A 36 -7.17 -5.29 5.13
C ILE A 36 -6.39 -6.54 4.68
N LEU A 37 -5.82 -7.28 5.64
CA LEU A 37 -4.98 -8.46 5.40
C LEU A 37 -5.73 -9.79 5.56
N SER A 38 -7.04 -9.76 5.87
CA SER A 38 -7.84 -10.91 6.31
C SER A 38 -7.93 -12.11 5.35
N ASN A 39 -7.41 -12.00 4.12
CA ASN A 39 -7.54 -13.00 3.05
C ASN A 39 -6.19 -13.55 2.52
N GLY A 40 -5.07 -13.50 3.25
CA GLY A 40 -3.84 -14.09 2.68
C GLY A 40 -2.56 -14.09 3.50
N ILE A 41 -2.46 -13.30 4.58
CA ILE A 41 -1.26 -13.26 5.41
C ILE A 41 -1.51 -14.07 6.67
N GLU A 42 -0.64 -15.04 6.99
CA GLU A 42 -0.65 -15.70 8.29
C GLU A 42 -0.56 -14.61 9.37
N THR A 43 -1.59 -14.53 10.21
CA THR A 43 -1.72 -13.49 11.23
C THR A 43 -0.68 -13.73 12.32
N ASP A 44 0.49 -13.15 12.11
CA ASP A 44 1.55 -13.01 13.11
C ASP A 44 1.12 -11.97 14.17
N GLU A 45 1.54 -12.16 15.41
CA GLU A 45 1.31 -11.19 16.50
C GLU A 45 1.94 -9.83 16.16
N ASP A 46 2.99 -9.82 15.34
CA ASP A 46 3.69 -8.62 14.88
C ASP A 46 3.01 -7.91 13.70
N LEU A 47 1.91 -8.43 13.15
CA LEU A 47 1.24 -7.89 11.96
C LEU A 47 0.84 -6.40 12.09
N PRO A 48 0.25 -5.95 13.21
CA PRO A 48 -0.07 -4.53 13.38
C PRO A 48 1.18 -3.65 13.35
N VAL A 49 2.29 -4.11 13.93
CA VAL A 49 3.57 -3.39 13.97
C VAL A 49 4.14 -3.25 12.55
N ILE A 50 4.19 -4.35 11.80
CA ILE A 50 4.65 -4.34 10.40
C ILE A 50 3.77 -3.40 9.55
N PHE A 51 2.45 -3.44 9.73
CA PHE A 51 1.53 -2.56 9.02
C PHE A 51 1.80 -1.08 9.33
N ALA A 52 2.02 -0.72 10.60
CA ALA A 52 2.39 0.64 10.99
C ALA A 52 3.73 1.08 10.39
N ASP A 53 4.74 0.21 10.36
CA ASP A 53 6.05 0.54 9.80
C ASP A 53 5.99 0.75 8.30
N ILE A 54 5.16 -0.02 7.58
CA ILE A 54 4.89 0.21 6.15
C ILE A 54 4.16 1.54 5.94
N LEU A 55 3.15 1.88 6.75
CA LEU A 55 2.48 3.19 6.68
C LEU A 55 3.46 4.35 6.93
N ARG A 56 4.35 4.23 7.92
CA ARG A 56 5.41 5.22 8.19
C ARG A 56 6.35 5.37 7.01
N TRP A 57 6.81 4.26 6.45
CA TRP A 57 7.69 4.29 5.28
C TRP A 57 7.01 4.95 4.07
N MET A 58 5.74 4.63 3.80
CA MET A 58 4.96 5.27 2.72
C MET A 58 4.76 6.78 2.95
N LEU A 59 4.66 7.24 4.21
CA LEU A 59 4.62 8.66 4.56
C LEU A 59 5.97 9.35 4.29
N GLU A 60 7.07 8.72 4.69
CA GLU A 60 8.43 9.24 4.50
C GLU A 60 8.80 9.35 3.01
N GLU A 61 8.37 8.39 2.19
CA GLU A 61 8.49 8.43 0.74
C GLU A 61 7.52 9.41 0.07
N ASN A 62 6.67 10.10 0.84
CA ASN A 62 5.63 11.00 0.35
C ASN A 62 4.64 10.32 -0.62
N LEU A 63 4.43 9.02 -0.52
CA LEU A 63 3.43 8.29 -1.30
C LEU A 63 2.03 8.58 -0.77
N ILE A 64 1.92 8.62 0.56
CA ILE A 64 0.72 9.03 1.29
C ILE A 64 1.06 10.21 2.20
N ARG A 65 0.03 10.90 2.68
CA ARG A 65 0.13 11.87 3.77
C ARG A 65 -0.87 11.50 4.85
N SER A 66 -0.58 11.90 6.08
CA SER A 66 -1.45 11.77 7.24
C SER A 66 -1.60 13.13 7.90
N GLY A 67 -2.78 13.44 8.42
CA GLY A 67 -3.03 14.68 9.15
C GLY A 67 -2.56 14.59 10.61
N ARG A 68 -2.79 13.44 11.27
CA ARG A 68 -2.37 13.18 12.64
C ARG A 68 -1.97 11.72 12.81
N ILE A 69 -0.95 11.49 13.62
CA ILE A 69 -0.53 10.15 14.02
C ILE A 69 -0.52 10.12 15.54
N HIS A 70 -1.33 9.23 16.13
CA HIS A 70 -1.32 8.98 17.56
C HIS A 70 -0.61 7.67 17.83
N LEU A 71 0.32 7.69 18.78
CA LEU A 71 0.99 6.51 19.31
C LEU A 71 0.58 6.38 20.78
N MET A 72 -0.06 5.27 21.09
CA MET A 72 -0.55 4.97 22.43
C MET A 72 0.54 4.27 23.26
N MET A 73 0.37 4.24 24.58
CA MET A 73 1.35 3.64 25.51
C MET A 73 1.48 2.12 25.36
N ASP A 74 0.46 1.46 24.81
CA ASP A 74 0.41 0.01 24.55
C ASP A 74 0.94 -0.37 23.15
N SER A 75 1.67 0.55 22.50
CA SER A 75 2.16 0.42 21.12
C SER A 75 1.09 0.46 20.03
N SER A 76 -0.18 0.69 20.39
CA SER A 76 -1.22 0.89 19.40
C SER A 76 -1.12 2.24 18.71
N TYR A 77 -1.70 2.32 17.52
CA TYR A 77 -1.58 3.49 16.66
C TYR A 77 -2.91 3.86 15.99
N ILE A 78 -3.01 5.14 15.66
CA ILE A 78 -4.06 5.68 14.80
C ILE A 78 -3.42 6.64 13.81
N PHE A 79 -3.46 6.31 12.52
CA PHE A 79 -3.14 7.25 11.44
C PHE A 79 -4.44 7.88 10.95
N GLN A 80 -4.65 9.16 11.25
CA GLN A 80 -5.85 9.89 10.87
C GLN A 80 -5.61 10.75 9.63
N ASP A 81 -6.67 10.96 8.86
CA ASP A 81 -6.63 11.80 7.67
C ASP A 81 -5.66 11.30 6.59
N VAL A 82 -5.50 9.98 6.46
CA VAL A 82 -4.59 9.37 5.48
C VAL A 82 -5.16 9.50 4.07
N GLN A 83 -4.31 9.89 3.13
CA GLN A 83 -4.67 10.09 1.73
C GLN A 83 -3.45 9.92 0.82
N LEU A 84 -3.66 9.51 -0.44
CA LEU A 84 -2.64 9.62 -1.48
C LEU A 84 -2.18 11.08 -1.66
N THR A 85 -0.88 11.27 -1.86
CA THR A 85 -0.32 12.55 -2.32
C THR A 85 -0.39 12.65 -3.84
N SER A 86 0.02 13.78 -4.42
CA SER A 86 0.23 13.88 -5.88
C SER A 86 1.28 12.88 -6.38
N ARG A 87 2.35 12.62 -5.60
CA ARG A 87 3.36 11.60 -5.91
C ARG A 87 2.76 10.19 -5.84
N GLY A 88 1.91 9.94 -4.84
CA GLY A 88 1.13 8.70 -4.73
C GLY A 88 0.24 8.44 -5.94
N ILE A 89 -0.51 9.45 -6.35
CA ILE A 89 -1.38 9.39 -7.54
C ILE A 89 -0.54 9.10 -8.79
N ALA A 90 0.57 9.83 -8.99
CA ALA A 90 1.45 9.60 -10.13
C ALA A 90 2.04 8.19 -10.14
N ALA A 91 2.37 7.62 -8.97
CA ALA A 91 2.90 6.26 -8.87
C ALA A 91 1.85 5.20 -9.23
N VAL A 92 0.60 5.35 -8.79
CA VAL A 92 -0.46 4.37 -9.11
C VAL A 92 -0.99 4.50 -10.54
N GLN A 93 -0.78 5.66 -11.17
CA GLN A 93 -1.09 5.92 -12.59
C GLN A 93 0.06 5.58 -13.54
N ALA A 94 1.26 5.30 -13.02
CA ALA A 94 2.39 4.93 -13.84
C ALA A 94 2.14 3.58 -14.53
N LYS A 95 2.53 3.49 -15.81
CA LYS A 95 2.39 2.27 -16.59
C LYS A 95 3.34 1.19 -16.06
N PRO A 96 2.83 0.04 -15.59
CA PRO A 96 3.68 -1.05 -15.12
C PRO A 96 4.40 -1.74 -16.28
N THR A 97 5.57 -2.30 -16.01
CA THR A 97 6.27 -3.18 -16.94
C THR A 97 5.70 -4.60 -16.91
N ASP A 98 5.09 -5.01 -15.79
CA ASP A 98 4.39 -6.29 -15.64
C ASP A 98 3.01 -6.20 -16.33
N PRO A 99 2.76 -6.98 -17.41
CA PRO A 99 1.47 -6.94 -18.13
C PRO A 99 0.27 -7.33 -17.28
N SER A 100 0.48 -8.05 -16.17
CA SER A 100 -0.61 -8.45 -15.27
C SER A 100 -1.16 -7.31 -14.41
N LEU A 101 -0.47 -6.15 -14.37
CA LEU A 101 -0.95 -4.92 -13.73
C LEU A 101 -1.60 -3.95 -14.74
N GLY A 102 -1.88 -4.41 -15.96
CA GLY A 102 -2.62 -3.65 -16.97
C GLY A 102 -1.94 -2.34 -17.37
N GLU A 103 -2.75 -1.32 -17.66
CA GLU A 103 -2.27 0.01 -18.04
C GLU A 103 -1.85 0.87 -16.84
N SER A 104 -2.38 0.59 -15.65
CA SER A 104 -2.00 1.22 -14.38
C SER A 104 -2.47 0.41 -13.17
N VAL A 105 -1.85 0.67 -12.00
CA VAL A 105 -2.33 0.12 -10.72
C VAL A 105 -3.75 0.62 -10.43
N GLU A 106 -4.03 1.90 -10.69
CA GLU A 106 -5.36 2.49 -10.50
C GLU A 106 -6.42 1.73 -11.29
N GLU A 107 -6.18 1.48 -12.58
CA GLU A 107 -7.12 0.76 -13.44
C GLU A 107 -7.29 -0.70 -13.01
N THR A 108 -6.20 -1.37 -12.66
CA THR A 108 -6.24 -2.74 -12.14
C THR A 108 -7.09 -2.84 -10.87
N VAL A 109 -6.96 -1.88 -9.95
CA VAL A 109 -7.76 -1.85 -8.73
C VAL A 109 -9.21 -1.45 -8.99
N ALA A 110 -9.46 -0.47 -9.87
CA ALA A 110 -10.82 0.01 -10.18
C ALA A 110 -11.64 -1.03 -10.96
N GLY A 111 -10.99 -1.83 -11.82
CA GLY A 111 -11.63 -2.87 -12.61
C GLY A 111 -11.97 -4.15 -11.85
N ASN A 112 -11.48 -4.31 -10.61
CA ASN A 112 -11.61 -5.54 -9.84
C ASN A 112 -12.18 -5.30 -8.43
N ASN A 113 -13.28 -6.00 -8.12
CA ASN A 113 -13.86 -5.94 -6.77
C ASN A 113 -12.93 -6.57 -5.73
N GLU A 114 -12.27 -7.67 -6.07
CA GLU A 114 -11.33 -8.40 -5.22
C GLU A 114 -10.11 -8.81 -6.04
N LEU A 115 -8.92 -8.57 -5.49
CA LEU A 115 -7.64 -8.98 -6.07
C LEU A 115 -7.04 -10.08 -5.21
N ASP A 116 -6.27 -10.97 -5.82
CA ASP A 116 -5.54 -11.99 -5.08
C ASP A 116 -4.26 -11.44 -4.44
N ALA A 117 -3.70 -12.19 -3.48
CA ALA A 117 -2.45 -11.84 -2.79
C ALA A 117 -1.31 -11.56 -3.78
N SER A 118 -1.20 -12.37 -4.85
CA SER A 118 -0.14 -12.22 -5.85
C SER A 118 -0.19 -10.87 -6.57
N THR A 119 -1.38 -10.36 -6.84
CA THR A 119 -1.59 -9.08 -7.50
C THR A 119 -1.25 -7.94 -6.57
N TYR A 120 -1.62 -8.03 -5.29
CA TYR A 120 -1.19 -7.05 -4.29
C TYR A 120 0.33 -7.01 -4.13
N THR A 121 1.01 -8.17 -4.07
CA THR A 121 2.47 -8.23 -4.03
C THR A 121 3.09 -7.54 -5.26
N LYS A 122 2.55 -7.75 -6.46
CA LYS A 122 3.03 -7.07 -7.68
C LYS A 122 2.82 -5.56 -7.62
N ILE A 123 1.66 -5.10 -7.13
CA ILE A 123 1.38 -3.67 -6.95
C ILE A 123 2.41 -3.04 -6.02
N GLY A 124 2.63 -3.63 -4.84
CA GLY A 124 3.59 -3.09 -3.86
C GLY A 124 5.03 -3.12 -4.37
N SER A 125 5.42 -4.19 -5.07
CA SER A 125 6.76 -4.31 -5.67
C SER A 125 6.99 -3.24 -6.74
N PHE A 126 6.00 -3.01 -7.61
CA PHE A 126 6.08 -1.97 -8.63
C PHE A 126 6.21 -0.57 -8.03
N VAL A 127 5.31 -0.21 -7.11
CA VAL A 127 5.33 1.13 -6.49
C VAL A 127 6.58 1.31 -5.61
N GLY A 128 6.99 0.27 -4.89
CA GLY A 128 8.24 0.26 -4.12
C GLY A 128 9.47 0.47 -5.01
N GLY A 129 9.52 -0.19 -6.18
CA GLY A 129 10.59 -0.02 -7.17
C GLY A 129 10.65 1.40 -7.74
N LEU A 130 9.49 2.01 -8.02
CA LEU A 130 9.41 3.42 -8.45
C LEU A 130 9.96 4.36 -7.37
N MET A 131 9.66 4.12 -6.09
CA MET A 131 10.12 4.99 -4.99
C MET A 131 11.62 4.81 -4.70
N GLY A 132 12.13 3.58 -4.78
CA GLY A 132 13.55 3.27 -4.59
C GLY A 132 14.47 3.75 -5.72
N GLY A 133 13.94 4.41 -6.75
CA GLY A 133 14.70 4.82 -7.94
C GLY A 133 15.15 3.65 -8.81
N PHE A 134 14.72 2.43 -8.49
CA PHE A 134 14.88 1.25 -9.33
C PHE A 134 13.78 1.27 -10.39
N THR A 135 13.83 2.26 -11.28
CA THR A 135 13.16 2.15 -12.57
C THR A 135 13.94 1.11 -13.36
N GLN A 136 13.61 -0.18 -13.23
CA GLN A 136 13.94 -1.11 -14.31
C GLN A 136 13.17 -0.63 -15.55
N ALA A 137 13.86 0.23 -16.30
CA ALA A 137 13.54 0.80 -17.61
C ALA A 137 12.18 1.52 -17.74
N LEU A 138 12.16 2.81 -17.40
CA LEU A 138 11.47 3.80 -18.25
C LEU A 138 12.29 3.97 -19.54
N SER A 139 12.37 2.92 -20.36
CA SER A 139 12.97 2.93 -21.70
C SER A 139 12.80 1.56 -22.36
N GLY A 140 11.64 1.39 -22.98
CA GLY A 140 11.58 0.99 -24.39
C GLY A 140 11.47 2.26 -25.21
#